data_AF-G0A3G2-F1
#
_entry.id   AF-G0A3G2-F1
#
_cell.length_a   1.000
_cell.length_b   1.000
_cell.length_c   1.000
_cell.angle_alpha   90.00
_cell.angle_beta   90.00
_cell.angle_gamma   90.00
#
_symmetry.space_group_name_H-M   'P 1'
#
loop_
_entity.id
_entity.type
_entity.pdbx_description
1 polymer ?
#
loop_
_entity_poly.entity_id
_entity_poly.type
_entity_poly.pdbx_seq_one_letter_code
_entity_poly.pdbx_strand_id
1 'polypeptide(L)'
;MIGPLTQDKKVLFYEILAHNLTVSIRAVWSNPDSSDSLKVQEMKWINEIMHRVTAKIRVERLQLHNWPENEFIEMVGGYIKQCPSIDGDVGWSINNAFEFISK
;
A
#
# COMPACT_ATOMS: atom_id res chain seq x y z
N MET A 1 -9.81 0.07 -10.20
CA MET A 1 -9.78 -1.40 -9.98
C MET A 1 -8.72 -1.97 -10.91
N ILE A 2 -7.74 -2.74 -10.41
CA ILE A 2 -6.67 -3.33 -11.26
C ILE A 2 -7.07 -4.67 -11.89
N GLY A 3 -8.25 -5.22 -11.56
CA GLY A 3 -8.80 -6.45 -12.13
C GLY A 3 -8.54 -6.72 -13.61
N PRO A 4 -8.75 -5.74 -14.52
CA PRO A 4 -8.55 -5.92 -15.96
C PRO A 4 -7.09 -5.98 -16.43
N LEU A 5 -6.11 -5.72 -15.56
CA LEU A 5 -4.70 -5.69 -15.94
C LEU A 5 -4.16 -7.09 -16.22
N THR A 6 -3.16 -7.16 -17.09
CA THR A 6 -2.34 -8.38 -17.26
C THR A 6 -1.61 -8.71 -15.97
N GLN A 7 -1.22 -9.97 -15.80
CA GLN A 7 -0.53 -10.43 -14.59
C GLN A 7 0.73 -9.61 -14.29
N ASP A 8 1.56 -9.35 -15.30
CA ASP A 8 2.77 -8.56 -15.16
C ASP A 8 2.48 -7.12 -14.72
N LYS A 9 1.40 -6.51 -15.23
CA LYS A 9 0.97 -5.17 -14.80
C LYS A 9 0.43 -5.17 -13.37
N LYS A 10 -0.22 -6.26 -12.91
CA LYS A 10 -0.64 -6.40 -11.50
C LYS A 10 0.56 -6.51 -10.56
N VAL A 11 1.53 -7.34 -10.92
CA VAL A 11 2.78 -7.49 -10.16
C VAL A 11 3.51 -6.15 -10.07
N LEU A 12 3.69 -5.48 -11.22
CA LEU A 12 4.32 -4.16 -11.29
C LEU A 12 3.58 -3.11 -10.46
N PHE A 13 2.23 -3.09 -10.51
CA PHE A 13 1.44 -2.21 -9.66
C PHE A 13 1.76 -2.38 -8.18
N TYR A 14 1.77 -3.63 -7.68
CA TYR A 14 2.03 -3.90 -6.28
C TYR A 14 3.49 -3.59 -5.88
N GLU A 15 4.45 -3.78 -6.78
CA GLU A 15 5.85 -3.39 -6.57
C GLU A 15 6.00 -1.87 -6.41
N ILE A 16 5.34 -1.09 -7.27
CA ILE A 16 5.34 0.37 -7.18
C ILE A 16 4.60 0.83 -5.92
N LEU A 17 3.49 0.19 -5.58
CA LEU A 17 2.78 0.46 -4.33
C LEU A 17 3.69 0.23 -3.12
N ALA A 18 4.44 -0.87 -3.06
CA ALA A 18 5.39 -1.13 -1.98
C ALA A 18 6.48 -0.05 -1.89
N HIS A 19 6.99 0.41 -3.04
CA HIS A 19 7.93 1.52 -3.10
C HIS A 19 7.32 2.81 -2.55
N ASN A 20 6.12 3.18 -3.00
CA ASN A 20 5.43 4.40 -2.57
C ASN A 20 5.08 4.40 -1.08
N LEU A 21 4.72 3.23 -0.52
CA LEU A 21 4.51 3.10 0.93
C LEU A 21 5.81 3.29 1.71
N THR A 22 6.95 2.83 1.17
CA THR A 22 8.28 3.11 1.76
C THR A 22 8.58 4.61 1.77
N VAL A 23 8.24 5.32 0.68
CA VAL A 23 8.39 6.78 0.60
C VAL A 23 7.47 7.47 1.61
N SER A 24 6.23 7.02 1.73
CA SER A 24 5.26 7.54 2.70
C SER A 24 5.75 7.40 4.15
N ILE A 25 6.34 6.25 4.53
CA ILE A 25 6.97 6.08 5.85
C ILE A 25 8.06 7.12 6.11
N ARG A 26 8.89 7.45 5.09
CA ARG A 26 9.93 8.48 5.23
C ARG A 26 9.35 9.89 5.38
N ALA A 27 8.25 10.17 4.68
CA ALA A 27 7.54 11.44 4.80
C ALA A 27 6.95 11.61 6.21
N VAL A 28 6.28 10.58 6.73
CA VAL A 28 5.77 10.53 8.11
C VAL A 28 6.89 10.77 9.12
N TRP A 29 8.00 10.03 9.00
CA TRP A 29 9.15 10.19 9.91
C TRP A 29 9.69 11.63 9.93
N SER A 30 9.76 12.24 8.74
CA SER A 30 10.33 13.57 8.54
C SER A 30 9.35 14.71 8.83
N ASN A 31 8.08 14.43 9.14
CA ASN A 31 7.06 15.45 9.39
C ASN A 31 7.36 16.22 10.70
N PRO A 32 7.75 17.51 10.66
CA PRO A 32 8.06 18.25 11.88
C PRO A 32 6.81 18.59 12.71
N ASP A 33 5.62 18.54 12.11
CA ASP A 33 4.36 18.96 12.72
C ASP A 33 3.62 17.81 13.43
N SER A 34 4.18 16.60 13.41
CA SER A 34 3.62 15.40 14.05
C SER A 34 4.41 15.01 15.30
N SER A 35 3.73 14.51 16.33
CA SER A 35 4.39 13.98 17.52
C SER A 35 5.05 12.63 17.23
N ASP A 36 6.12 12.31 17.94
CA ASP A 36 6.79 11.00 17.80
C ASP A 36 5.84 9.82 18.03
N SER A 37 4.90 9.96 18.98
CA SER A 37 3.87 8.96 19.25
C SER A 37 2.95 8.73 18.04
N LEU A 38 2.54 9.80 17.35
CA LEU A 38 1.70 9.71 16.17
C LEU A 38 2.48 9.14 14.98
N LYS A 39 3.71 9.62 14.74
CA LYS A 39 4.61 9.07 13.72
C LYS A 39 4.79 7.57 13.86
N VAL A 40 5.02 7.08 15.07
CA VAL A 40 5.17 5.64 15.34
C VAL A 40 3.90 4.88 14.99
N GLN A 41 2.71 5.40 15.31
CA GLN A 41 1.44 4.78 14.94
C GLN A 41 1.24 4.76 13.42
N GLU A 42 1.47 5.88 12.76
CA GLU A 42 1.33 6.01 11.31
C GLU A 42 2.28 5.06 10.57
N MET A 43 3.57 5.09 10.92
CA MET A 43 4.58 4.18 10.34
C MET A 43 4.24 2.72 10.59
N LYS A 44 3.74 2.36 11.79
CA LYS A 44 3.32 0.99 12.10
C LYS A 44 2.26 0.51 11.12
N TRP A 45 1.18 1.27 10.93
CA TRP A 45 0.07 0.84 10.09
C TRP A 45 0.40 0.88 8.60
N ILE A 46 1.19 1.86 8.15
CA ILE A 46 1.72 1.87 6.78
C ILE A 46 2.64 0.64 6.56
N ASN A 47 3.46 0.29 7.54
CA ASN A 47 4.32 -0.89 7.47
C ASN A 47 3.51 -2.20 7.42
N GLU A 48 2.41 -2.31 8.18
CA GLU A 48 1.49 -3.45 8.07
C GLU A 48 0.89 -3.57 6.66
N ILE A 49 0.46 -2.45 6.06
CA ILE A 49 -0.02 -2.43 4.67
C ILE A 49 1.10 -2.87 3.72
N MET A 50 2.32 -2.35 3.86
CA MET A 50 3.48 -2.72 3.04
C MET A 50 3.82 -4.22 3.14
N HIS A 51 3.72 -4.81 4.33
CA HIS A 51 3.88 -6.25 4.52
C HIS A 51 2.83 -7.05 3.74
N ARG A 52 1.56 -6.61 3.74
CA ARG A 52 0.50 -7.26 2.95
C ARG A 52 0.70 -7.09 1.46
N VAL A 53 1.13 -5.91 1.00
CA VAL A 53 1.49 -5.67 -0.41
C VAL A 53 2.61 -6.63 -0.82
N THR A 54 3.65 -6.79 -0.01
CA THR A 54 4.76 -7.71 -0.32
C THR A 54 4.28 -9.17 -0.41
N ALA A 55 3.39 -9.60 0.48
CA ALA A 55 2.75 -10.92 0.38
C ALA A 55 1.91 -11.05 -0.90
N LYS A 56 1.16 -9.99 -1.27
CA LYS A 56 0.34 -9.94 -2.48
C LYS A 56 1.20 -10.03 -3.74
N ILE A 57 2.34 -9.34 -3.82
CA ILE A 57 3.32 -9.47 -4.91
C ILE A 57 3.72 -10.93 -5.09
N ARG A 58 4.07 -11.63 -4.00
CA ARG A 58 4.46 -13.04 -4.05
C ARG A 58 3.32 -13.93 -4.56
N VAL A 59 2.10 -13.72 -4.09
CA VAL A 59 0.92 -14.47 -4.53
C VAL A 59 0.65 -14.27 -6.01
N GLU A 60 0.68 -13.02 -6.48
CA GLU A 60 0.49 -12.69 -7.90
C GLU A 60 1.62 -13.25 -8.78
N ARG A 61 2.88 -13.03 -8.39
CA ARG A 61 4.05 -13.45 -9.19
C ARG A 61 4.14 -14.97 -9.34
N LEU A 62 3.83 -15.72 -8.29
CA LEU A 62 3.96 -17.18 -8.27
C LEU A 62 2.63 -17.91 -8.46
N GLN A 63 1.52 -17.17 -8.66
CA GLN A 63 0.18 -17.72 -8.85
C GLN A 63 -0.22 -18.75 -7.77
N LEU A 64 0.11 -18.48 -6.49
CA LEU A 64 0.03 -19.48 -5.41
C LEU A 64 -1.40 -19.90 -5.05
N HIS A 65 -2.26 -18.92 -4.80
CA HIS A 65 -3.67 -19.11 -4.46
C HIS A 65 -4.46 -17.89 -4.92
N ASN A 66 -5.78 -18.05 -5.03
CA ASN A 66 -6.64 -16.91 -5.30
C ASN A 66 -6.74 -16.05 -4.04
N TRP A 67 -6.23 -14.82 -4.11
CA TRP A 67 -6.45 -13.79 -3.10
C TRP A 67 -7.24 -12.66 -3.77
N PRO A 68 -8.56 -12.57 -3.59
CA PRO A 68 -9.37 -11.57 -4.27
C PRO A 68 -8.96 -10.12 -3.96
N GLU A 69 -9.05 -9.24 -4.97
CA GLU A 69 -8.69 -7.81 -4.83
C GLU A 69 -9.56 -7.11 -3.78
N ASN A 70 -10.86 -7.43 -3.70
CA ASN A 70 -11.77 -6.86 -2.71
C ASN A 70 -11.37 -7.21 -1.27
N GLU A 71 -10.92 -8.45 -1.02
CA GLU A 71 -10.44 -8.85 0.30
C GLU A 71 -9.16 -8.10 0.68
N PHE A 72 -8.25 -7.92 -0.29
CA PHE A 72 -7.06 -7.10 -0.08
C PHE A 72 -7.42 -5.63 0.23
N ILE A 73 -8.35 -5.04 -0.52
CA ILE A 73 -8.82 -3.66 -0.31
C ILE A 73 -9.50 -3.52 1.06
N GLU A 74 -10.35 -4.46 1.45
CA GLU A 74 -11.01 -4.46 2.76
C GLU A 74 -10.00 -4.52 3.90
N MET A 75 -8.96 -5.36 3.76
CA MET A 75 -7.87 -5.44 4.73
C MET A 75 -7.12 -4.12 4.88
N VAL A 76 -6.76 -3.47 3.76
CA VAL A 76 -6.13 -2.15 3.77
C VAL A 76 -7.04 -1.10 4.43
N GLY A 77 -8.33 -1.10 4.09
CA GLY A 77 -9.32 -0.23 4.73
C GLY A 77 -9.43 -0.49 6.24
N GLY A 78 -9.27 -1.73 6.67
CA GLY A 78 -9.18 -2.12 8.09
C GLY A 78 -8.01 -1.45 8.81
N TYR A 79 -6.83 -1.38 8.19
CA TYR A 79 -5.66 -0.71 8.76
C TYR A 79 -5.80 0.81 8.78
N ILE A 80 -6.36 1.40 7.72
CA ILE A 80 -6.66 2.85 7.69
C ILE A 80 -7.60 3.22 8.83
N LYS A 81 -8.62 2.39 9.13
CA LYS A 81 -9.51 2.62 10.28
C LYS A 81 -8.79 2.63 11.64
N GLN A 82 -7.65 1.94 11.77
CA GLN A 82 -6.86 1.96 13.01
C GLN A 82 -6.07 3.26 13.19
N CYS A 83 -5.75 3.96 12.10
CA CYS A 83 -5.02 5.22 12.12
C CYS A 83 -5.46 6.08 10.93
N PRO A 84 -6.59 6.81 11.05
CA PRO A 84 -7.19 7.52 9.92
C PRO A 84 -6.29 8.58 9.28
N SER A 85 -5.26 9.08 9.99
CA SER A 85 -4.33 10.07 9.44
C SER A 85 -3.49 9.53 8.28
N ILE A 86 -3.32 8.20 8.15
CA ILE A 86 -2.56 7.60 7.05
C ILE A 86 -3.34 7.53 5.73
N ASP A 87 -4.64 7.84 5.73
CA ASP A 87 -5.51 7.68 4.55
C ASP A 87 -4.97 8.45 3.34
N GLY A 88 -4.51 9.68 3.56
CA GLY A 88 -3.91 10.52 2.51
C GLY A 88 -2.65 9.90 1.89
N ASP A 89 -1.73 9.40 2.72
CA ASP A 89 -0.47 8.80 2.27
C ASP A 89 -0.69 7.47 1.53
N VAL A 90 -1.60 6.65 2.04
CA VAL A 90 -1.97 5.37 1.41
C VAL A 90 -2.71 5.62 0.08
N GLY A 91 -3.65 6.57 0.07
CA GLY A 91 -4.37 6.99 -1.13
C GLY A 91 -3.43 7.53 -2.21
N TRP A 92 -2.48 8.41 -1.83
CA TRP A 92 -1.43 8.90 -2.73
C TRP A 92 -0.60 7.74 -3.29
N SER A 93 -0.18 6.81 -2.44
CA SER A 93 0.64 5.66 -2.85
C SER A 93 -0.06 4.77 -3.88
N ILE A 94 -1.36 4.51 -3.67
CA ILE A 94 -2.20 3.72 -4.58
C ILE A 94 -2.38 4.46 -5.91
N ASN A 95 -2.79 5.74 -5.87
CA ASN A 95 -3.06 6.53 -7.07
C ASN A 95 -1.80 6.68 -7.94
N ASN A 96 -0.66 6.97 -7.32
CA ASN A 96 0.60 7.11 -8.03
C ASN A 96 1.04 5.78 -8.69
N ALA A 97 0.83 4.64 -8.01
CA ALA A 97 1.10 3.33 -8.61
C ALA A 97 0.20 3.06 -9.84
N PHE A 98 -1.09 3.40 -9.75
CA PHE A 98 -2.03 3.31 -10.87
C PHE A 98 -1.62 4.20 -12.06
N GLU A 99 -1.26 5.45 -11.80
CA GLU A 99 -0.82 6.38 -12.83
C GLU A 99 0.44 5.88 -13.55
N PHE A 100 1.37 5.27 -12.82
CA PHE A 100 2.60 4.74 -13.40
C PHE A 100 2.34 3.62 -14.41
N ILE A 101 1.49 2.65 -14.07
CA ILE A 101 1.22 1.48 -14.94
C ILE A 101 0.27 1.78 -16.11
N SER A 102 -0.38 2.95 -16.07
CA SER A 102 -1.32 3.42 -17.09
C SER A 102 -0.66 4.24 -18.19
N LYS A 103 0.62 4.59 -18.03
CA LYS A 103 1.48 5.11 -19.09
C LYS A 103 1.90 3.98 -20.03
#